data_AF-A0A524C7K0-F1
#
_entry.id   AF-A0A524C7K0-F1
#
_cell.length_a   1.000
_cell.length_b   1.000
_cell.length_c   1.000
_cell.angle_alpha   90.00
_cell.angle_beta   90.00
_cell.angle_gamma   90.00
#
_symmetry.space_group_name_H-M   'P 1'
#
loop_
_entity.id
_entity.type
_entity.pdbx_description
1 polymer ?
#
loop_
_entity_poly.entity_id
_entity_poly.type
_entity_poly.pdbx_seq_one_letter_code
_entity_poly.pdbx_strand_id
1 'polypeptide(L)'
;MQYFSSVSGYPANIFASQLSFNGELLKSYYSLTNIFLYRISASLDYIFMVGYGIILFSSSILVARRFQHSNLILKSGFFVAISGIIAATCDGIENLFILLMLIDPLTFPNVWAFIHSIFALIKWILLFISIIWLIITGFLSLIKRKER
;
A
#
# COMPACT_ATOMS: atom_id res chain seq x y z
N MET A 1 -10.65 -0.88 -6.91
CA MET A 1 -9.62 -0.58 -7.93
C MET A 1 -9.42 -1.73 -8.91
N GLN A 2 -9.15 -2.95 -8.42
CA GLN A 2 -8.74 -4.08 -9.27
C GLN A 2 -9.70 -4.41 -10.43
N TYR A 3 -11.01 -4.20 -10.25
CA TYR A 3 -11.99 -4.32 -11.34
C TYR A 3 -11.70 -3.39 -12.52
N PHE A 4 -11.51 -2.08 -12.28
CA PHE A 4 -11.26 -1.11 -13.35
C PHE A 4 -9.89 -1.33 -14.01
N SER A 5 -8.88 -1.76 -13.25
CA SER A 5 -7.57 -2.15 -13.80
C SER A 5 -7.66 -3.41 -14.67
N SER A 6 -8.49 -4.39 -14.28
CA SER A 6 -8.72 -5.60 -15.08
C SER A 6 -9.50 -5.29 -16.36
N VAL A 7 -10.56 -4.49 -16.27
CA VAL A 7 -11.39 -4.11 -17.43
C VAL A 7 -10.67 -3.13 -18.34
N SER A 8 -9.67 -2.38 -17.85
CA SER A 8 -8.84 -1.52 -18.70
C SER A 8 -7.90 -2.30 -19.62
N GLY A 9 -7.80 -3.63 -19.47
CA GLY A 9 -6.88 -4.46 -20.27
C GLY A 9 -5.42 -4.33 -19.85
N TYR A 10 -5.15 -3.88 -18.62
CA TYR A 10 -3.77 -3.74 -18.13
C TYR A 10 -3.12 -5.14 -18.01
N PRO A 11 -1.99 -5.41 -18.69
CA PRO A 11 -1.52 -6.78 -18.89
C PRO A 11 -0.71 -7.35 -17.73
N ALA A 12 -0.34 -6.51 -16.75
CA ALA A 12 0.51 -6.89 -15.64
C ALA A 12 -0.25 -6.99 -14.32
N ASN A 13 0.21 -7.88 -13.45
CA ASN A 13 -0.28 -7.92 -12.07
C ASN A 13 0.27 -6.74 -11.25
N ILE A 14 -0.31 -6.53 -10.07
CA ILE A 14 -0.02 -5.33 -9.25
C ILE A 14 1.47 -5.25 -8.86
N PHE A 15 2.07 -6.37 -8.43
CA PHE A 15 3.48 -6.39 -8.03
C PHE A 15 4.43 -6.20 -9.20
N ALA A 16 4.16 -6.84 -10.34
CA ALA A 16 4.97 -6.70 -11.54
C ALA A 16 4.97 -5.26 -12.06
N SER A 17 3.84 -4.55 -11.95
CA SER A 17 3.78 -3.13 -12.31
C SER A 17 4.50 -2.24 -11.30
N GLN A 18 4.14 -2.36 -10.02
CA GLN A 18 4.60 -1.49 -8.95
C GLN A 18 6.07 -1.68 -8.61
N LEU A 19 6.64 -2.85 -8.85
CA LEU A 19 8.04 -3.17 -8.55
C LEU A 19 8.86 -3.39 -9.82
N SER A 20 8.42 -2.83 -10.95
CA SER A 20 9.11 -2.96 -12.23
C SER A 20 10.42 -2.18 -12.29
N PHE A 21 10.52 -1.03 -11.62
CA PHE A 21 11.63 -0.08 -11.74
C PHE A 21 12.01 0.21 -13.21
N ASN A 22 11.04 0.14 -14.13
CA ASN A 22 11.31 0.20 -15.57
C ASN A 22 10.22 1.00 -16.29
N GLY A 23 10.56 2.22 -16.69
CA GLY A 23 9.65 3.10 -17.42
C GLY A 23 9.29 2.60 -18.82
N GLU A 24 10.21 1.99 -19.56
CA GLU A 24 9.93 1.44 -20.89
C GLU A 24 8.93 0.28 -20.82
N LEU A 25 9.07 -0.57 -19.80
CA LEU A 25 8.11 -1.64 -19.55
C LEU A 25 6.72 -1.08 -19.21
N LEU A 26 6.63 -0.07 -18.34
CA LEU A 26 5.34 0.57 -18.01
C LEU A 26 4.71 1.27 -19.22
N LYS A 27 5.48 1.95 -20.07
CA LYS A 27 5.00 2.50 -21.35
C LYS A 27 4.41 1.42 -22.24
N SER A 28 5.07 0.26 -22.32
CA SER A 28 4.58 -0.89 -23.09
C SER A 28 3.26 -1.45 -22.54
N TYR A 29 3.05 -1.38 -21.22
CA TYR A 29 1.77 -1.77 -20.62
C TYR A 29 0.70 -0.72 -20.88
N TYR A 30 1.03 0.57 -20.74
CA TYR A 30 0.07 1.64 -20.98
C TYR A 30 -0.37 1.73 -22.44
N SER A 31 0.48 1.40 -23.42
CA SER A 31 0.09 1.37 -24.83
C SER A 31 -1.01 0.36 -25.17
N LEU A 32 -1.13 -0.70 -24.36
CA LEU A 32 -2.14 -1.75 -24.49
C LEU A 32 -3.39 -1.49 -23.62
N THR A 33 -3.37 -0.44 -22.80
CA THR A 33 -4.34 -0.22 -21.74
C THR A 33 -5.33 0.90 -22.08
N ASN A 34 -6.59 0.73 -21.73
CA ASN A 34 -7.56 1.83 -21.70
C ASN A 34 -7.21 2.80 -20.55
N ILE A 35 -6.49 3.86 -20.90
CA ILE A 35 -5.96 4.85 -19.95
C ILE A 35 -7.05 5.51 -19.12
N PHE A 36 -8.24 5.75 -19.68
CA PHE A 36 -9.34 6.38 -18.94
C PHE A 36 -9.81 5.50 -17.77
N LEU A 37 -10.07 4.22 -18.03
CA LEU A 37 -10.48 3.27 -16.98
C LEU A 37 -9.37 3.04 -15.96
N TYR A 38 -8.11 2.94 -16.41
CA TYR A 38 -6.97 2.76 -15.52
C TYR A 38 -6.76 3.98 -14.60
N ARG A 39 -6.97 5.20 -15.11
CA ARG A 39 -6.94 6.44 -14.33
C ARG A 39 -8.01 6.46 -13.24
N ILE A 40 -9.21 5.98 -13.52
CA ILE A 40 -10.27 5.82 -12.50
C ILE A 40 -9.80 4.85 -11.41
N SER A 41 -9.17 3.74 -11.78
CA SER A 41 -8.62 2.78 -10.82
C SER A 41 -7.63 3.43 -9.85
N ALA A 42 -6.62 4.15 -10.38
CA ALA A 42 -5.62 4.84 -9.56
C ALA A 42 -6.24 5.95 -8.69
N SER A 43 -7.22 6.67 -9.21
CA SER A 43 -7.93 7.72 -8.45
C SER A 43 -8.74 7.15 -7.29
N LEU A 44 -9.41 6.02 -7.51
CA LEU A 44 -10.15 5.35 -6.44
C LEU A 44 -9.21 4.83 -5.34
N ASP A 45 -7.97 4.48 -5.67
CA ASP A 45 -6.98 3.95 -4.72
C ASP A 45 -6.73 4.88 -3.53
N TYR A 46 -6.89 6.19 -3.73
CA TYR A 46 -6.86 7.19 -2.66
C TYR A 46 -7.85 6.90 -1.52
N ILE A 47 -9.04 6.41 -1.84
CA ILE A 47 -10.06 6.05 -0.84
C ILE A 47 -9.62 4.80 -0.07
N PHE A 48 -9.03 3.82 -0.77
CA PHE A 48 -8.58 2.58 -0.16
C PHE A 48 -7.40 2.80 0.78
N MET A 49 -6.45 3.65 0.41
CA MET A 49 -5.31 3.95 1.29
C MET A 49 -5.66 4.72 2.55
N VAL A 50 -6.64 5.63 2.48
CA VAL A 50 -7.20 6.25 3.69
C VAL A 50 -7.85 5.18 4.58
N GLY A 51 -8.63 4.28 3.97
CA GLY A 51 -9.31 3.19 4.67
C GLY A 51 -8.35 2.27 5.41
N TYR A 52 -7.38 1.67 4.69
CA TYR A 52 -6.44 0.76 5.34
C TYR A 52 -5.52 1.49 6.31
N GLY A 53 -5.12 2.74 6.04
CA GLY A 53 -4.27 3.52 6.94
C GLY A 53 -4.93 3.72 8.31
N ILE A 54 -6.21 4.10 8.31
CA ILE A 54 -7.03 4.23 9.53
C ILE A 54 -7.17 2.88 10.25
N ILE A 55 -7.45 1.80 9.51
CA ILE A 55 -7.64 0.46 10.07
C ILE A 55 -6.34 -0.02 10.74
N LEU A 56 -5.20 0.08 10.05
CA LEU A 56 -3.91 -0.36 10.59
C LEU A 56 -3.52 0.46 11.82
N PHE A 57 -3.67 1.79 11.77
CA PHE A 57 -3.39 2.66 12.89
C PHE A 57 -4.25 2.32 14.11
N SER A 58 -5.57 2.28 13.93
CA SER A 58 -6.54 2.08 15.01
C SER A 58 -6.40 0.67 15.61
N SER A 59 -6.30 -0.35 14.77
CA SER A 59 -6.17 -1.74 15.22
C SER A 59 -4.87 -1.94 15.99
N SER A 60 -3.77 -1.33 15.55
CA SER A 60 -2.48 -1.46 16.22
C SER A 60 -2.51 -0.85 17.62
N ILE A 61 -3.11 0.33 17.77
CA ILE A 61 -3.29 0.96 19.09
C ILE A 61 -4.20 0.12 19.99
N LEU A 62 -5.32 -0.37 19.46
CA LEU A 62 -6.28 -1.18 20.24
C LEU A 62 -5.63 -2.48 20.75
N VAL A 63 -4.88 -3.17 19.90
CA VAL A 63 -4.17 -4.40 20.29
C VAL A 63 -3.03 -4.09 21.25
N ALA A 64 -2.21 -3.07 20.99
CA ALA A 64 -1.09 -2.67 21.85
C ALA A 64 -1.56 -2.36 23.28
N ARG A 65 -2.70 -1.66 23.43
CA ARG A 65 -3.29 -1.33 24.73
C ARG A 65 -3.73 -2.55 25.53
N ARG A 66 -3.88 -3.75 24.95
CA ARG A 66 -4.14 -4.98 25.71
C ARG A 66 -2.89 -5.50 26.43
N PHE A 67 -1.71 -5.02 26.06
CA PHE A 67 -0.43 -5.45 26.60
C PHE A 67 0.21 -4.38 27.49
N GLN A 68 -0.58 -3.63 28.28
CA GLN A 68 -0.04 -2.53 29.13
C GLN A 68 1.11 -2.96 30.05
N HIS A 69 1.12 -4.22 30.50
CA HIS A 69 2.18 -4.76 31.35
C HIS A 69 3.46 -5.12 30.57
N SER A 70 3.43 -5.19 29.23
CA SER A 70 4.59 -5.47 28.38
C SER A 70 5.00 -4.21 27.61
N ASN A 71 6.04 -3.54 28.11
CA ASN A 71 6.53 -2.29 27.51
C ASN A 71 6.99 -2.47 26.04
N LEU A 72 7.52 -3.65 25.68
CA LEU A 72 8.01 -3.92 24.33
C LEU A 72 6.88 -4.08 23.30
N ILE A 73 5.83 -4.85 23.64
CA ILE A 73 4.67 -5.02 22.74
C ILE A 73 3.91 -3.70 22.60
N LEU A 74 3.76 -2.96 23.70
CA LEU A 74 3.12 -1.64 23.68
C LEU A 74 3.86 -0.65 22.76
N LYS A 75 5.19 -0.52 22.90
CA LYS A 75 6.02 0.36 22.07
C LYS A 75 6.01 -0.05 20.59
N SER A 76 6.16 -1.35 20.30
CA SER A 76 6.11 -1.84 18.92
C SER A 76 4.76 -1.58 18.27
N GLY A 77 3.65 -1.66 19.01
CA GLY A 77 2.33 -1.34 18.49
C GLY A 77 2.13 0.12 18.11
N PHE A 78 2.73 1.07 18.84
CA PHE A 78 2.75 2.48 18.43
C PHE A 78 3.59 2.70 17.17
N PHE A 79 4.75 2.04 17.07
CA PHE A 79 5.57 2.10 15.86
C PHE A 79 4.82 1.54 14.64
N VAL A 80 4.13 0.42 14.80
CA VAL A 80 3.33 -0.19 13.73
C VAL A 80 2.13 0.68 13.38
N ALA A 81 1.49 1.32 14.35
CA ALA A 81 0.40 2.26 14.07
C ALA A 81 0.86 3.40 13.16
N ILE A 82 2.00 4.03 13.48
CA ILE A 82 2.60 5.08 12.66
C ILE A 82 3.03 4.52 11.29
N SER A 83 3.58 3.31 11.25
CA SER A 83 3.97 2.63 10.00
C SER A 83 2.80 2.49 9.02
N GLY A 84 1.58 2.23 9.52
CA GLY A 84 0.37 2.19 8.69
C GLY A 84 0.04 3.53 8.02
N ILE A 85 0.23 4.65 8.73
CA ILE A 85 0.05 6.00 8.16
C ILE A 85 1.14 6.30 7.12
N ILE A 86 2.39 5.94 7.41
CA ILE A 86 3.50 6.12 6.46
C ILE A 86 3.25 5.29 5.20
N ALA A 87 2.78 4.04 5.33
CA ALA A 87 2.44 3.17 4.21
C ALA A 87 1.36 3.82 3.31
N ALA A 88 0.29 4.33 3.91
CA ALA A 88 -0.76 5.07 3.19
C ALA A 88 -0.21 6.32 2.49
N THR A 89 0.69 7.04 3.15
CA THR A 89 1.32 8.23 2.54
C THR A 89 2.19 7.85 1.34
N CYS A 90 2.99 6.79 1.46
CA CYS A 90 3.78 6.25 0.35
C CYS A 90 2.89 5.81 -0.81
N ASP A 91 1.75 5.18 -0.54
CA ASP A 91 0.72 4.83 -1.53
C ASP A 91 0.19 6.04 -2.28
N GLY A 92 -0.07 7.13 -1.57
CA GLY A 92 -0.55 8.37 -2.18
C GLY A 92 0.47 9.02 -3.11
N ILE A 93 1.76 8.96 -2.74
CA ILE A 93 2.85 9.45 -3.59
C ILE A 93 3.03 8.53 -4.79
N GLU A 94 2.99 7.21 -4.57
CA GLU A 94 3.05 6.19 -5.61
C GLU A 94 1.96 6.36 -6.66
N ASN A 95 0.71 6.56 -6.22
CA ASN A 95 -0.43 6.85 -7.09
C ASN A 95 -0.35 8.22 -7.77
N LEU A 96 0.25 9.23 -7.13
CA LEU A 96 0.50 10.52 -7.78
C LEU A 96 1.41 10.35 -9.00
N PHE A 97 2.49 9.57 -8.87
CA PHE A 97 3.38 9.30 -10.01
C PHE A 97 2.71 8.46 -11.09
N ILE A 98 1.84 7.49 -10.73
CA ILE A 98 1.00 6.80 -11.72
C ILE A 98 0.17 7.83 -12.49
N LEU A 99 -0.55 8.71 -11.81
CA LEU A 99 -1.41 9.71 -12.46
C LEU A 99 -0.61 10.67 -13.35
N LEU A 100 0.59 11.09 -12.93
CA LEU A 100 1.51 11.89 -13.75
C LEU A 100 1.94 11.14 -15.01
N MET A 101 2.33 9.87 -14.90
CA MET A 101 2.68 9.04 -16.05
C MET A 101 1.50 8.86 -17.01
N LEU A 102 0.26 8.80 -16.51
CA LEU A 102 -0.95 8.67 -17.34
C LEU A 102 -1.39 9.97 -18.04
N ILE A 103 -0.73 11.11 -17.80
CA ILE A 103 -0.96 12.34 -18.59
C ILE A 103 -0.40 12.16 -20.00
N ASP A 104 0.83 11.65 -20.09
CA ASP A 104 1.47 11.24 -21.34
C ASP A 104 2.09 9.84 -21.18
N PRO A 105 1.29 8.78 -21.37
CA PRO A 105 1.67 7.40 -21.05
C PRO A 105 2.78 6.82 -21.91
N LEU A 106 3.12 7.44 -23.04
CA LEU A 106 4.12 6.94 -23.97
C LEU A 106 5.45 7.69 -23.87
N THR A 107 5.47 8.92 -23.36
CA THR A 107 6.67 9.76 -23.36
C THR A 107 7.16 10.18 -21.98
N PHE A 108 6.50 9.74 -20.90
CA PHE A 108 6.90 10.15 -19.55
C PHE A 108 8.38 9.81 -19.22
N PRO A 109 9.05 10.63 -18.37
CA PRO A 109 10.42 10.37 -17.95
C PRO A 109 10.55 9.06 -17.16
N ASN A 110 11.50 8.19 -17.52
CA ASN A 110 11.73 6.91 -16.83
C ASN A 110 12.02 7.06 -15.33
N VAL A 111 12.51 8.21 -14.89
CA VAL A 111 12.72 8.56 -13.48
C VAL A 111 11.40 8.50 -12.69
N TRP A 112 10.26 8.85 -13.30
CA TRP A 112 8.95 8.79 -12.63
C TRP A 112 8.57 7.35 -12.27
N ALA A 113 8.82 6.39 -13.17
CA ALA A 113 8.61 4.97 -12.91
C ALA A 113 9.48 4.45 -11.76
N PHE A 114 10.73 4.91 -11.67
CA PHE A 114 11.63 4.59 -10.57
C PHE A 114 11.12 5.13 -9.23
N ILE A 115 10.73 6.40 -9.18
CA ILE A 115 10.22 7.01 -7.95
C ILE A 115 8.92 6.32 -7.51
N HIS A 116 8.00 6.11 -8.44
CA HIS A 116 6.79 5.30 -8.24
C HIS A 116 7.12 3.93 -7.58
N SER A 117 8.11 3.21 -8.13
CA SER A 117 8.48 1.88 -7.63
C SER A 117 9.14 1.91 -6.26
N ILE A 118 9.93 2.94 -5.94
CA ILE A 118 10.52 3.12 -4.59
C ILE A 118 9.42 3.27 -3.54
N PHE A 119 8.44 4.15 -3.79
CA PHE A 119 7.34 4.36 -2.85
C PHE A 119 6.45 3.13 -2.73
N ALA A 120 6.21 2.41 -3.83
CA ALA A 120 5.50 1.14 -3.80
C ALA A 120 6.23 0.10 -2.92
N LEU A 121 7.55 -0.02 -3.06
CA LEU A 121 8.37 -0.95 -2.28
C LEU A 121 8.29 -0.63 -0.78
N ILE A 122 8.48 0.64 -0.41
CA ILE A 122 8.40 1.08 0.99
C ILE A 122 7.02 0.76 1.57
N LYS A 123 5.95 1.10 0.83
CA LYS A 123 4.56 0.78 1.21
C LYS A 123 4.39 -0.70 1.50
N TRP A 124 4.78 -1.57 0.56
CA TRP A 124 4.60 -3.02 0.70
C TRP A 124 5.33 -3.58 1.92
N ILE A 125 6.58 -3.15 2.17
CA ILE A 125 7.33 -3.55 3.36
C ILE A 125 6.59 -3.16 4.64
N LEU A 126 6.14 -1.90 4.73
CA LEU A 126 5.43 -1.40 5.91
C LEU A 126 4.07 -2.09 6.12
N LEU A 127 3.33 -2.36 5.04
CA LEU A 127 2.07 -3.11 5.09
C LEU A 127 2.29 -4.53 5.60
N PHE A 128 3.28 -5.25 5.06
CA PHE A 128 3.59 -6.61 5.51
C PHE A 128 3.99 -6.65 6.98
N ILE A 129 4.88 -5.74 7.42
CA ILE A 129 5.27 -5.64 8.83
C ILE A 129 4.04 -5.39 9.71
N SER A 130 3.16 -4.47 9.30
CA SER A 130 1.98 -4.09 10.09
C SER A 130 0.96 -5.22 10.20
N ILE A 131 0.68 -5.90 9.08
CA ILE A 131 -0.26 -7.02 9.03
C ILE A 131 0.27 -8.21 9.84
N ILE A 132 1.54 -8.59 9.66
CA ILE A 132 2.17 -9.69 10.41
C ILE A 132 2.14 -9.39 11.91
N TRP A 133 2.50 -8.17 12.30
CA TRP A 133 2.46 -7.77 13.71
C TRP A 133 1.05 -7.86 14.30
N LEU A 134 0.03 -7.37 13.57
CA LEU A 134 -1.38 -7.44 14.00
C LEU A 134 -1.87 -8.88 14.13
N ILE A 135 -1.52 -9.77 13.21
CA ILE A 135 -1.90 -11.19 13.28
C ILE A 135 -1.29 -11.83 14.53
N ILE A 136 0.03 -11.67 14.73
CA ILE A 136 0.75 -12.29 15.86
C ILE A 136 0.22 -11.74 17.19
N THR A 137 0.19 -10.42 17.35
CA THR A 137 -0.21 -9.80 18.62
C THR A 137 -1.71 -9.90 18.87
N GLY A 138 -2.53 -9.89 17.82
CA GLY A 138 -3.95 -10.17 17.87
C GLY A 138 -4.21 -11.57 18.42
N PHE A 139 -3.55 -12.59 17.88
CA PHE A 139 -3.66 -13.98 18.36
C PHE A 139 -3.20 -14.13 19.81
N LEU A 140 -2.05 -13.55 20.16
CA LEU A 140 -1.55 -13.54 21.55
C LEU A 140 -2.55 -12.86 22.52
N SER A 141 -3.25 -11.82 22.06
CA SER A 141 -4.24 -11.12 22.89
C SER A 141 -5.48 -11.97 23.17
N LEU A 142 -5.84 -12.88 22.25
CA LEU A 142 -6.95 -13.82 22.41
C LEU A 142 -6.60 -14.94 23.40
N ILE A 143 -5.36 -15.46 23.34
CA ILE A 143 -4.88 -16.48 24.28
C ILE A 143 -4.93 -15.94 25.71
N LYS A 144 -4.37 -14.74 25.95
CA LYS A 144 -4.37 -14.10 27.28
C LYS A 144 -5.76 -13.83 27.84
N ARG A 145 -6.77 -13.66 26.98
CA ARG A 145 -8.16 -13.47 27.42
C ARG A 145 -8.76 -14.77 27.98
N LYS A 146 -8.34 -15.93 27.47
CA LYS A 146 -8.85 -17.24 27.91
C LYS A 146 -8.28 -17.67 29.26
N GLU A 147 -7.12 -17.14 29.64
CA GLU A 147 -6.45 -17.43 30.93
C GLU A 147 -6.93 -16.55 32.09
N ARG A 148 -7.74 -15.53 31.82
CA ARG A 148 -8.40 -14.66 32.82
C ARG A 148 -9.86 -15.07 32.99
#